data_AF-A0A0K2UQX8-F1
#
_entry.id   AF-A0A0K2UQX8-F1
#
_cell.length_a   1.000
_cell.length_b   1.000
_cell.length_c   1.000
_cell.angle_alpha   90.00
_cell.angle_beta   90.00
_cell.angle_gamma   90.00
#
_symmetry.space_group_name_H-M   'P 1'
#
loop_
_entity.id
_entity.type
_entity.pdbx_description
1 polymer ?
#
loop_
_entity_poly.entity_id
_entity_poly.type
_entity_poly.pdbx_seq_one_letter_code
_entity_poly.pdbx_strand_id
1 'polypeptide(L)'
;MLLAISRTYLRFVINDSWIKSRRFMAVRAMKGGGSGGGAKKKVVHEIEKDAQKLSNFVCGLNYRIDEERGEEVHIKPDSEYPEWLFTMDMSGQKKPLDQIPPGTIEYYERLREERLKIYRKKQKTLKSYRYLAP
;
A
#
# COMPACT_ATOMS: atom_id res chain seq x y z
N MET A 1 0.61 -29.18 -33.45
CA MET A 1 -0.37 -29.09 -32.35
C MET A 1 0.21 -28.66 -31.00
N LEU A 2 1.53 -28.47 -30.82
CA LEU A 2 2.13 -28.08 -29.53
C LEU A 2 2.22 -26.56 -29.27
N LEU A 3 1.94 -25.71 -30.25
CA LEU A 3 2.00 -24.24 -30.09
C LEU A 3 0.69 -23.61 -29.59
N ALA A 4 -0.43 -24.36 -29.58
CA ALA A 4 -1.72 -23.87 -29.10
C ALA A 4 -1.85 -23.92 -27.56
N ILE A 5 -0.99 -24.70 -26.90
CA ILE A 5 -1.03 -24.93 -25.45
C ILE A 5 -0.34 -23.78 -24.68
N SER A 6 0.56 -23.02 -25.31
CA SER A 6 1.28 -21.94 -24.61
C SER A 6 0.40 -20.70 -24.29
N ARG A 7 -0.60 -20.40 -25.13
CA ARG A 7 -1.44 -19.19 -24.98
C ARG A 7 -2.59 -19.33 -23.98
N THR A 8 -2.98 -20.55 -23.63
CA THR A 8 -4.11 -20.82 -22.72
C THR A 8 -3.67 -20.88 -21.26
N TYR A 9 -2.46 -21.36 -20.96
CA TYR A 9 -1.99 -21.54 -19.58
C TYR A 9 -1.70 -20.22 -18.84
N LEU A 10 -1.35 -19.15 -19.55
CA LEU A 10 -1.15 -17.83 -18.94
C LEU A 10 -2.46 -17.10 -18.57
N ARG A 11 -3.62 -17.63 -18.98
CA ARG A 11 -4.94 -17.06 -18.66
C ARG A 11 -5.58 -17.64 -17.40
N PHE A 12 -4.98 -18.68 -16.79
CA PHE A 12 -5.57 -19.41 -15.68
C PHE A 12 -5.17 -18.94 -14.27
N VAL A 13 -4.27 -17.96 -14.11
CA VAL A 13 -3.78 -17.53 -12.78
C VAL A 13 -4.27 -16.14 -12.35
N ILE A 14 -5.08 -15.45 -13.16
CA ILE A 14 -5.72 -14.19 -12.72
C ILE A 14 -7.19 -14.26 -13.12
N ASN A 15 -8.05 -14.53 -12.14
CA ASN A 15 -9.49 -14.41 -12.28
C ASN A 15 -9.84 -12.93 -12.50
N ASP A 16 -9.81 -12.54 -13.77
CA ASP A 16 -9.90 -11.17 -14.29
C ASP A 16 -11.31 -10.57 -14.15
N SER A 17 -12.30 -11.37 -13.77
CA SER A 17 -13.70 -10.98 -13.61
C SER A 17 -13.88 -9.96 -12.48
N TRP A 18 -13.24 -10.18 -11.33
CA TRP A 18 -13.35 -9.31 -10.16
C TRP A 18 -12.65 -7.96 -10.36
N ILE A 19 -11.49 -7.96 -11.03
CA ILE A 19 -10.69 -6.75 -11.32
C ILE A 19 -11.37 -5.88 -12.41
N LYS A 20 -11.98 -6.49 -13.43
CA LYS A 20 -12.72 -5.77 -14.48
C LYS A 20 -14.02 -5.15 -13.96
N SER A 21 -14.75 -5.84 -13.07
CA SER A 21 -15.98 -5.33 -12.45
C SER A 21 -15.74 -4.10 -11.58
N ARG A 22 -14.65 -4.04 -10.81
CA ARG A 22 -14.26 -2.82 -10.05
C ARG A 22 -13.97 -1.62 -10.94
N ARG A 23 -13.34 -1.85 -12.10
CA ARG A 23 -13.04 -0.79 -13.07
C ARG A 23 -14.29 -0.25 -13.75
N PHE A 24 -15.25 -1.11 -14.08
CA PHE A 24 -16.53 -0.71 -14.66
C PHE A 24 -17.41 0.07 -13.67
N MET A 25 -17.42 -0.31 -12.38
CA MET A 25 -18.12 0.45 -11.34
C MET A 25 -17.50 1.83 -11.07
N ALA A 26 -16.17 1.93 -11.00
CA ALA A 26 -15.50 3.22 -10.79
C ALA A 26 -15.71 4.21 -11.97
N VAL A 27 -15.73 3.73 -13.21
CA VAL A 27 -15.98 4.56 -14.39
C VAL A 27 -17.44 5.03 -14.45
N ARG A 28 -18.40 4.22 -14.00
CA ARG A 28 -19.81 4.62 -13.85
C ARG A 28 -20.01 5.66 -12.74
N ALA A 29 -19.34 5.50 -11.60
CA ALA A 29 -19.37 6.49 -10.52
C ALA A 29 -18.80 7.86 -10.94
N MET A 30 -17.86 7.89 -11.90
CA MET A 30 -17.32 9.14 -12.45
C MET A 30 -18.18 9.79 -13.53
N LYS A 31 -19.12 9.06 -14.15
CA LYS A 31 -19.95 9.56 -15.27
C LYS A 31 -21.39 9.91 -14.87
N GLY A 32 -21.83 9.49 -13.68
CA GLY A 32 -23.06 9.96 -13.05
C GLY A 32 -22.76 11.16 -12.15
N GLY A 33 -23.02 12.37 -12.66
CA GLY A 33 -22.98 13.58 -11.87
C GLY A 33 -23.87 13.47 -10.63
N GLY A 34 -23.24 13.47 -9.48
CA GLY A 34 -23.85 13.52 -8.16
C GLY A 34 -22.86 14.17 -7.21
N SER A 35 -22.61 15.46 -7.41
CA SER A 35 -21.89 16.31 -6.47
C SER A 35 -22.75 16.49 -5.20
N GLY A 36 -22.76 15.47 -4.35
CA GLY A 36 -23.60 15.42 -3.15
C GLY A 36 -23.02 14.56 -2.04
N GLY A 37 -21.72 14.29 -2.08
CA GLY A 37 -20.99 13.81 -0.90
C GLY A 37 -20.49 15.03 -0.16
N GLY A 38 -21.27 15.57 0.79
CA GLY A 38 -20.80 16.61 1.68
C GLY A 38 -19.43 16.19 2.21
N ALA A 39 -18.39 16.96 1.89
CA ALA A 39 -17.04 16.67 2.31
C ALA A 39 -17.05 16.65 3.84
N LYS A 40 -17.07 15.45 4.43
CA LYS A 40 -16.96 15.28 5.87
C LYS A 40 -15.69 16.02 6.26
N LYS A 41 -15.83 17.12 7.01
CA LYS A 41 -14.69 17.88 7.52
C LYS A 41 -13.84 16.89 8.32
N LYS A 42 -12.57 16.74 7.94
CA LYS A 42 -11.62 15.93 8.73
C LYS A 42 -11.52 16.59 10.09
N VAL A 43 -11.84 15.85 11.15
CA VAL A 43 -11.62 16.30 12.52
C VAL A 43 -10.11 16.42 12.69
N VAL A 44 -9.62 17.64 12.94
CA VAL A 44 -8.23 17.89 13.29
C VAL A 44 -8.19 17.91 14.81
N HIS A 45 -7.54 16.90 15.39
CA HIS A 45 -7.28 16.89 16.83
C HIS A 45 -6.16 17.87 17.15
N GLU A 46 -6.27 18.53 18.29
CA GLU A 46 -5.21 19.35 18.83
C GLU A 46 -3.99 18.47 19.12
N ILE A 47 -2.84 18.89 18.60
CA ILE A 47 -1.59 18.17 18.74
C ILE A 47 -0.84 18.79 19.91
N GLU A 48 -0.36 17.95 20.81
CA GLU A 48 0.46 18.36 21.94
C GLU A 48 1.82 18.88 21.47
N LYS A 49 2.30 19.97 22.08
CA LYS A 49 3.53 20.67 21.67
C LYS A 49 4.66 20.57 22.70
N ASP A 50 4.40 19.94 23.84
CA ASP A 50 5.35 19.87 24.94
C ASP A 50 6.38 18.76 24.72
N ALA A 51 7.65 19.14 24.63
CA ALA A 51 8.74 18.21 24.31
C ALA A 51 8.90 17.07 25.35
N GLN A 52 8.80 17.39 26.64
CA GLN A 52 8.93 16.41 27.73
C GLN A 52 7.79 15.38 27.72
N LYS A 53 6.59 15.81 27.30
CA LYS A 53 5.45 14.91 27.21
C LYS A 53 5.61 13.95 26.02
N LEU A 54 6.01 14.48 24.87
CA LEU A 54 6.25 13.70 23.65
C LEU A 54 7.42 12.69 23.78
N SER A 55 8.40 12.96 24.65
CA SER A 55 9.52 12.02 24.89
C SER A 55 9.17 10.87 25.83
N ASN A 56 8.19 11.07 26.71
CA ASN A 56 7.86 10.11 27.76
C ASN A 56 6.56 9.34 27.48
N PHE A 57 5.67 9.89 26.65
CA PHE A 57 4.35 9.33 26.38
C PHE A 57 4.09 9.17 24.89
N VAL A 58 3.31 8.15 24.54
CA VAL A 58 2.82 7.93 23.17
C VAL A 58 1.51 8.71 22.96
N CYS A 59 1.66 9.99 22.64
CA CYS A 59 0.52 10.88 22.40
C CYS A 59 -0.26 10.44 21.14
N GLY A 60 -1.59 10.35 21.23
CA GLY A 60 -2.49 10.02 20.10
C GLY A 60 -2.80 8.54 19.88
N LEU A 61 -2.28 7.63 20.70
CA LEU A 61 -2.66 6.21 20.66
C LEU A 61 -4.10 5.98 21.19
N ASN A 62 -4.49 6.72 22.22
CA ASN A 62 -5.83 6.65 22.79
C ASN A 62 -6.81 7.50 21.96
N TYR A 63 -7.59 6.83 21.10
CA TYR A 63 -8.55 7.47 20.19
C TYR A 63 -9.94 7.69 20.80
N ARG A 64 -10.20 7.20 22.02
CA ARG A 64 -11.50 7.37 22.66
C ARG A 64 -11.74 8.86 22.98
N ILE A 65 -12.95 9.32 22.66
CA ILE A 65 -13.40 10.72 22.81
C ILE A 65 -14.15 10.91 24.14
N ASP A 66 -14.57 9.81 24.77
CA ASP A 66 -15.32 9.83 26.01
C ASP A 66 -14.45 10.25 27.21
N GLU A 67 -15.09 10.73 28.27
CA GLU A 67 -14.44 11.23 29.50
C GLU A 67 -13.65 10.14 30.26
N GLU A 68 -13.93 8.86 29.99
CA GLU A 68 -13.09 7.72 30.38
C GLU A 68 -11.85 7.56 29.47
N ARG A 69 -11.23 8.68 29.12
CA ARG A 69 -9.94 8.66 28.45
C ARG A 69 -8.92 8.16 29.47
N GLY A 70 -8.63 6.86 29.40
CA GLY A 70 -7.54 6.26 30.16
C GLY A 70 -6.23 7.03 29.95
N GLU A 71 -5.34 6.94 30.93
CA GLU A 71 -4.02 7.59 30.91
C GLU A 71 -3.24 7.25 29.63
N GLU A 72 -2.42 8.20 29.17
CA GLU A 72 -1.56 8.01 28.01
C GLU A 72 -0.49 6.94 28.30
N VAL A 73 -0.19 6.14 27.29
CA VAL A 73 0.77 5.05 27.44
C VAL A 73 2.18 5.61 27.59
N HIS A 74 2.79 5.36 28.75
CA HIS A 74 4.17 5.73 29.03
C HIS A 74 5.16 4.84 28.24
N ILE A 75 6.21 5.45 27.71
CA ILE A 75 7.30 4.76 27.02
C ILE A 75 8.15 4.03 28.07
N LYS A 76 8.28 2.71 27.89
CA LYS A 76 9.02 1.84 28.81
C LYS A 76 10.52 1.87 28.50
N PRO A 77 11.40 1.40 29.40
CA PRO A 77 12.81 1.23 29.06
C PRO A 77 12.99 0.16 27.98
N ASP A 78 14.07 0.26 27.20
CA ASP A 78 14.35 -0.62 26.05
C ASP A 78 14.35 -2.12 26.39
N SER A 79 14.69 -2.47 27.64
CA SER A 79 14.73 -3.86 28.13
C SER A 79 13.36 -4.55 28.19
N GLU A 80 12.26 -3.79 28.23
CA GLU A 80 10.91 -4.35 28.23
C GLU A 80 10.41 -4.69 26.83
N TYR A 81 11.01 -4.11 25.80
CA TYR A 81 10.63 -4.36 24.41
C TYR A 81 11.37 -5.56 23.85
N PRO A 82 10.73 -6.35 22.98
CA PRO A 82 11.37 -7.51 22.39
C PRO A 82 12.50 -7.11 21.44
N GLU A 83 13.57 -7.90 21.42
CA GLU A 83 14.79 -7.62 20.66
C GLU A 83 14.55 -7.41 19.16
N TRP A 84 13.54 -8.09 18.59
CA TRP A 84 13.23 -7.97 17.17
C TRP A 84 12.91 -6.53 16.75
N LEU A 85 12.39 -5.70 17.67
CA LEU A 85 12.04 -4.30 17.39
C LEU A 85 13.27 -3.49 16.95
N PHE A 86 14.41 -3.74 17.57
CA PHE A 86 15.67 -3.03 17.29
C PHE A 86 16.45 -3.62 16.12
N THR A 87 16.08 -4.82 15.67
CA THR A 87 16.71 -5.50 14.51
C THR A 87 16.05 -5.14 13.17
N MET A 88 14.93 -4.39 13.18
CA MET A 88 14.21 -4.02 11.97
C MET A 88 14.98 -3.00 11.12
N ASP A 89 14.87 -3.15 9.79
CA ASP A 89 15.52 -2.26 8.83
C ASP A 89 14.79 -0.90 8.75
N MET A 90 15.41 0.15 9.31
CA MET A 90 14.89 1.51 9.32
C MET A 90 15.35 2.37 8.12
N SER A 91 16.06 1.79 7.14
CA SER A 91 16.57 2.55 5.99
C SER A 91 15.48 3.18 5.12
N GLY A 92 14.21 2.76 5.29
CA GLY A 92 13.03 3.27 4.58
C GLY A 92 13.01 2.90 3.09
N GLN A 93 14.10 2.34 2.57
CA GLN A 93 14.26 1.96 1.19
C GLN A 93 14.00 0.46 1.04
N LYS A 94 13.17 0.11 0.06
CA LYS A 94 13.01 -1.30 -0.29
C LYS A 94 14.31 -1.84 -0.86
N LYS A 95 14.82 -2.93 -0.30
CA LYS A 95 15.99 -3.64 -0.82
C LYS A 95 15.83 -3.92 -2.33
N PRO A 96 16.86 -3.65 -3.15
CA PRO A 96 16.87 -4.02 -4.57
C PRO A 96 16.85 -5.54 -4.71
N LEU A 97 16.35 -6.03 -5.85
CA LEU A 97 16.21 -7.48 -6.09
C LEU A 97 17.55 -8.21 -5.97
N ASP A 98 18.64 -7.58 -6.42
CA ASP A 98 19.99 -8.14 -6.42
C ASP A 98 20.55 -8.42 -5.01
N GLN A 99 20.05 -7.71 -4.00
CA GLN A 99 20.49 -7.87 -2.61
C GLN A 99 19.68 -8.93 -1.84
N ILE A 100 18.55 -9.38 -2.40
CA ILE A 100 17.68 -10.34 -1.72
C ILE A 100 18.06 -11.75 -2.20
N PRO A 101 18.34 -12.70 -1.29
CA PRO A 101 18.70 -14.06 -1.68
C PRO A 101 17.53 -14.75 -2.40
N PRO A 102 17.80 -15.47 -3.51
CA PRO A 102 16.77 -16.19 -4.25
C PRO A 102 16.19 -17.32 -3.39
N GLY A 103 14.89 -17.60 -3.56
CA GLY A 103 14.18 -18.65 -2.81
C GLY A 103 13.47 -18.16 -1.53
N THR A 104 13.66 -16.90 -1.15
CA THR A 104 12.87 -16.27 -0.08
C THR A 104 11.54 -15.74 -0.59
N ILE A 105 10.53 -15.64 0.29
CA ILE A 105 9.23 -15.03 -0.05
C ILE A 105 9.41 -13.58 -0.50
N GLU A 106 10.25 -12.82 0.22
CA GLU A 106 10.57 -11.42 -0.08
C GLU A 106 11.12 -11.25 -1.51
N TYR A 107 11.99 -12.17 -1.96
CA TYR A 107 12.53 -12.16 -3.32
C TYR A 107 11.42 -12.24 -4.37
N TYR A 108 10.49 -13.18 -4.21
CA TYR A 108 9.42 -13.38 -5.18
C TYR A 108 8.39 -12.25 -5.18
N GLU A 109 8.09 -11.67 -4.01
CA GLU A 109 7.27 -10.46 -3.91
C GLU A 109 7.92 -9.29 -4.64
N ARG A 110 9.23 -9.10 -4.42
CA ARG A 110 10.00 -8.04 -5.08
C ARG A 110 10.03 -8.21 -6.59
N LEU A 111 10.25 -9.43 -7.07
CA LEU A 111 10.22 -9.78 -8.50
C LEU A 111 8.85 -9.49 -9.12
N ARG A 112 7.77 -9.82 -8.41
CA ARG A 112 6.40 -9.54 -8.85
C ARG A 112 6.14 -8.04 -8.99
N GLU A 113 6.59 -7.24 -8.02
CA GLU A 113 6.46 -5.78 -8.08
C GLU A 113 7.20 -5.19 -9.29
N GLU A 114 8.43 -5.63 -9.56
CA GLU A 114 9.23 -5.17 -10.70
C GLU A 114 8.59 -5.52 -12.03
N ARG A 115 8.14 -6.76 -12.18
CA ARG A 115 7.42 -7.20 -13.37
C ARG A 115 6.16 -6.35 -13.60
N LEU A 116 5.43 -6.03 -12.55
CA LEU A 116 4.25 -5.19 -12.63
C LEU A 116 4.59 -3.75 -13.04
N LYS A 117 5.69 -3.19 -12.52
CA LYS A 117 6.20 -1.87 -12.93
C LYS A 117 6.57 -1.85 -14.41
N ILE A 118 7.33 -2.85 -14.89
CA ILE A 118 7.73 -2.98 -16.30
C ILE A 118 6.50 -3.12 -17.19
N TYR A 119 5.55 -3.97 -16.81
CA TYR A 119 4.30 -4.16 -17.55
C TYR A 119 3.49 -2.86 -17.65
N ARG A 120 3.33 -2.12 -16.55
CA ARG A 120 2.65 -0.81 -16.55
C ARG A 120 3.36 0.19 -17.45
N LYS A 121 4.70 0.25 -17.43
CA LYS A 121 5.49 1.11 -18.32
C LYS A 121 5.22 0.74 -19.79
N LYS A 122 5.34 -0.54 -20.15
CA LYS A 122 5.06 -1.05 -21.50
C LYS A 122 3.65 -0.72 -21.98
N GLN A 123 2.65 -0.86 -21.11
CA GLN A 123 1.27 -0.54 -21.45
C GLN A 123 1.06 0.97 -21.70
N LYS A 124 1.77 1.84 -20.95
CA LYS A 124 1.73 3.28 -21.18
C LYS A 124 2.36 3.64 -22.53
N THR A 125 3.52 3.08 -22.87
CA THR A 125 4.17 3.30 -24.18
C THR A 125 3.32 2.76 -25.33
N LEU A 126 2.80 1.54 -25.23
CA LEU A 126 1.94 0.97 -26.29
C LEU A 126 0.69 1.82 -26.54
N LYS A 127 0.11 2.39 -25.48
CA LYS A 127 -1.00 3.33 -25.62
C LYS A 127 -0.58 4.62 -26.32
N SER A 128 0.56 5.21 -25.97
CA SER A 128 1.02 6.44 -26.64
C SER A 128 1.25 6.21 -28.13
N TYR A 129 1.88 5.11 -28.52
CA TYR A 129 2.08 4.76 -29.93
C TYR A 129 0.77 4.54 -30.70
N ARG A 130 -0.28 4.04 -30.04
CA ARG A 130 -1.60 3.84 -30.67
C ARG A 130 -2.23 5.14 -31.18
N TYR A 131 -1.96 6.28 -30.52
CA TYR A 131 -2.49 7.59 -30.93
C TYR A 131 -1.59 8.33 -31.93
N LEU A 132 -0.37 7.82 -32.16
CA LEU A 132 0.62 8.38 -33.08
C LEU A 132 0.73 7.58 -34.39
N ALA A 133 0.08 6.41 -34.47
CA ALA A 133 -0.07 5.67 -35.70
C ALA A 133 -1.10 6.38 -36.60
N PRO A 134 -0.79 6.66 -37.88
CA PRO A 134 -1.71 7.32 -38.81
C PRO A 134 -2.96 6.48 -39.09
#